data_AF-A0A0N8PRK4-F1
#
_entry.id   AF-A0A0N8PRK4-F1
#
_cell.length_a   1.000
_cell.length_b   1.000
_cell.length_c   1.000
_cell.angle_alpha   90.00
_cell.angle_beta   90.00
_cell.angle_gamma   90.00
#
_symmetry.space_group_name_H-M   'P 1'
#
loop_
_entity.id
_entity.type
_entity.pdbx_description
1 polymer ?
#
loop_
_entity_poly.entity_id
_entity_poly.type
_entity_poly.pdbx_seq_one_letter_code
_entity_poly.pdbx_strand_id
1 'polypeptide(L)'
;MPETQTVQATPSSWQRANLAAIAARLAPLRAQPDGTLYDARAGLLHIRIIKQGSQIAAYFVASSGALDGPMSRIDLEHPLRLLAPYTQAPLLALLRRPP
;
A
#
# COMPACT_ATOMS: atom_id res chain seq x y z
N MET A 1 3.63 -27.26 -33.21
CA MET A 1 3.10 -26.25 -32.25
C MET A 1 4.31 -25.66 -31.54
N PRO A 2 4.70 -24.38 -31.74
CA PRO A 2 5.85 -23.85 -31.02
C PRO A 2 5.42 -23.43 -29.61
N GLU A 3 6.14 -23.93 -28.63
CA GLU A 3 5.99 -23.59 -27.21
C GLU A 3 6.30 -22.09 -27.02
N THR A 4 5.39 -21.38 -26.36
CA THR A 4 5.61 -19.98 -25.97
C THR A 4 6.67 -19.96 -24.88
N GLN A 5 7.94 -19.78 -25.26
CA GLN A 5 9.01 -19.48 -24.34
C GLN A 5 8.72 -18.11 -23.71
N THR A 6 8.21 -18.11 -22.48
CA THR A 6 8.17 -16.91 -21.63
C THR A 6 9.60 -16.45 -21.41
N VAL A 7 10.06 -15.47 -22.20
CA VAL A 7 11.31 -14.76 -21.96
C VAL A 7 11.16 -14.06 -20.61
N GLN A 8 11.73 -14.63 -19.55
CA GLN A 8 11.90 -13.93 -18.29
C GLN A 8 12.94 -12.83 -18.51
N ALA A 9 12.48 -11.62 -18.82
CA ALA A 9 13.35 -10.47 -18.97
C ALA A 9 14.06 -10.18 -17.64
N THR A 10 15.39 -10.20 -17.65
CA THR A 10 16.19 -9.78 -16.49
C THR A 10 15.83 -8.35 -16.12
N PRO A 11 15.45 -8.06 -14.86
CA PRO A 11 15.06 -6.71 -14.48
C PRO A 11 16.17 -5.71 -14.75
N SER A 12 15.87 -4.56 -15.34
CA SER A 12 16.85 -3.51 -15.59
C SER A 12 17.45 -2.97 -14.28
N SER A 13 18.59 -2.28 -14.35
CA SER A 13 19.22 -1.65 -13.18
C SER A 13 18.25 -0.67 -12.47
N TRP A 14 17.48 0.10 -13.25
CA TRP A 14 16.44 0.98 -12.75
C TRP A 14 15.31 0.24 -12.03
N GLN A 15 14.83 -0.89 -12.60
CA GLN A 15 13.79 -1.70 -11.96
C GLN A 15 14.26 -2.22 -10.60
N ARG A 16 15.49 -2.76 -10.53
CA ARG A 16 16.07 -3.24 -9.26
C ARG A 16 16.20 -2.12 -8.23
N ALA A 17 16.70 -0.96 -8.63
CA ALA A 17 16.84 0.20 -7.74
C ALA A 17 15.49 0.65 -7.18
N ASN A 18 14.44 0.71 -8.01
CA ASN A 18 13.10 1.06 -7.53
C ASN A 18 12.50 0.02 -6.58
N LEU A 19 12.64 -1.27 -6.88
CA LEU A 19 12.16 -2.32 -5.99
C LEU A 19 12.86 -2.28 -4.63
N ALA A 20 14.18 -2.10 -4.61
CA ALA A 20 14.94 -1.92 -3.38
C ALA A 20 14.47 -0.69 -2.60
N ALA A 21 14.23 0.42 -3.29
CA ALA A 21 13.79 1.66 -2.66
C ALA A 21 12.36 1.55 -2.10
N ILE A 22 11.45 0.81 -2.76
CA ILE A 22 10.11 0.50 -2.23
C ILE A 22 10.25 -0.38 -0.99
N ALA A 23 11.04 -1.45 -1.07
CA ALA A 23 11.25 -2.38 0.03
C ALA A 23 11.78 -1.68 1.29
N ALA A 24 12.76 -0.79 1.13
CA ALA A 24 13.33 0.00 2.22
C ALA A 24 12.30 0.93 2.88
N ARG A 25 11.43 1.58 2.10
CA ARG A 25 10.38 2.46 2.62
C ARG A 25 9.28 1.71 3.37
N LEU A 26 8.99 0.48 2.95
CA LEU A 26 7.98 -0.35 3.60
C LEU A 26 8.50 -1.12 4.81
N ALA A 27 9.83 -1.27 4.97
CA ALA A 27 10.42 -2.04 6.06
C ALA A 27 9.96 -1.59 7.46
N PRO A 28 9.87 -0.28 7.79
CA PRO A 28 9.35 0.15 9.08
C PRO A 28 7.90 -0.26 9.31
N LEU A 29 7.07 -0.23 8.26
CA LEU A 29 5.65 -0.57 8.33
C LEU A 29 5.41 -2.06 8.57
N ARG A 30 6.31 -2.93 8.09
CA ARG A 30 6.25 -4.37 8.38
C ARG A 30 6.45 -4.69 9.85
N ALA A 31 7.33 -3.94 10.51
CA ALA A 31 7.65 -4.12 11.92
C ALA A 31 6.60 -3.53 12.88
N GLN A 32 5.67 -2.71 12.39
CA GLN A 32 4.60 -2.15 13.22
C GLN A 32 3.64 -3.26 13.68
N PRO A 33 3.15 -3.22 14.93
CA PRO A 33 2.12 -4.13 15.38
C PRO A 33 0.81 -3.88 14.63
N ASP A 34 -0.09 -4.86 14.68
CA ASP A 34 -1.44 -4.69 14.17
C ASP A 34 -2.21 -3.70 15.04
N GLY A 35 -3.11 -2.94 14.40
CA GLY A 35 -3.90 -1.92 15.06
C GLY A 35 -4.03 -0.64 14.24
N THR A 36 -4.44 0.43 14.91
CA THR A 36 -4.65 1.73 14.27
C THR A 36 -3.31 2.46 14.16
N LEU A 37 -2.87 2.72 12.93
CA LEU A 37 -1.65 3.47 12.64
C LEU A 37 -1.90 4.99 12.61
N TYR A 38 -3.12 5.37 12.22
CA TYR A 38 -3.52 6.77 12.11
C TYR A 38 -5.03 6.90 12.27
N ASP A 39 -5.46 7.97 12.93
CA ASP A 39 -6.87 8.29 13.15
C ASP A 39 -7.03 9.80 13.22
N ALA A 40 -7.77 10.39 12.28
CA ALA A 40 -8.00 11.83 12.26
C ALA A 40 -9.31 12.23 11.59
N ARG A 41 -9.78 13.43 11.94
CA ARG A 41 -10.87 14.12 11.28
C ARG A 41 -10.35 15.28 10.43
N ALA A 42 -10.81 15.37 9.20
CA ALA A 42 -10.54 16.45 8.26
C ALA A 42 -11.87 16.98 7.73
N GLY A 43 -12.39 18.04 8.36
CA GLY A 43 -13.73 18.55 8.07
C GLY A 43 -14.81 17.52 8.38
N LEU A 44 -15.58 17.14 7.36
CA LEU A 44 -16.66 16.14 7.47
C LEU A 44 -16.16 14.69 7.38
N LEU A 45 -14.90 14.47 7.02
CA LEU A 45 -14.34 13.15 6.83
C LEU A 45 -13.60 12.70 8.10
N HIS A 46 -13.92 11.51 8.58
CA HIS A 46 -13.16 10.82 9.61
C HIS A 46 -12.43 9.65 8.93
N ILE A 47 -11.10 9.67 8.95
CA ILE A 47 -10.25 8.67 8.29
C ILE A 47 -9.50 7.88 9.34
N ARG A 48 -9.48 6.55 9.20
CA ARG A 48 -8.65 5.66 10.01
C ARG A 48 -7.80 4.77 9.13
N ILE A 49 -6.51 4.66 9.44
CA ILE A 49 -5.56 3.74 8.80
C ILE A 49 -5.28 2.61 9.78
N ILE A 50 -5.52 1.38 9.36
CA ILE A 50 -5.39 0.19 10.18
C ILE A 50 -4.40 -0.77 9.52
N LYS A 51 -3.52 -1.34 10.33
CA LYS A 51 -2.66 -2.47 9.96
C LYS A 51 -3.24 -3.77 10.51
N GLN A 52 -3.29 -4.80 9.66
CA GLN A 52 -3.63 -6.17 10.04
C GLN A 52 -2.75 -7.15 9.24
N GLY A 53 -1.84 -7.84 9.90
CA GLY A 53 -0.81 -8.67 9.27
C GLY A 53 0.04 -7.86 8.28
N SER A 54 0.08 -8.31 7.02
CA SER A 54 0.77 -7.60 5.94
C SER A 54 -0.07 -6.48 5.31
N GLN A 55 -1.34 -6.33 5.69
CA GLN A 55 -2.24 -5.38 5.05
C GLN A 55 -2.25 -4.05 5.81
N ILE A 56 -2.18 -2.96 5.07
CA ILE A 56 -2.53 -1.62 5.57
C ILE A 56 -3.70 -1.12 4.74
N ALA A 57 -4.78 -0.72 5.41
CA ALA A 57 -5.98 -0.22 4.77
C ALA A 57 -6.43 1.11 5.36
N ALA A 58 -6.92 2.00 4.49
CA ALA A 58 -7.55 3.25 4.85
C ALA A 58 -9.07 3.11 4.77
N TYR A 59 -9.76 3.60 5.79
CA TYR A 59 -11.22 3.53 5.93
C TYR A 59 -11.78 4.93 6.17
N PHE A 60 -13.00 5.16 5.71
CA PHE A 60 -13.82 6.18 6.35
C PHE A 60 -14.44 5.61 7.63
N VAL A 61 -14.64 6.48 8.60
CA VAL A 61 -15.30 6.16 9.86
C VAL A 61 -16.64 6.88 9.87
N ALA A 62 -17.72 6.10 9.94
CA ALA A 62 -19.07 6.63 10.08
C ALA A 62 -19.23 7.36 11.42
N SER A 63 -20.29 8.16 11.56
CA SER A 63 -20.62 8.83 12.83
C SER A 63 -20.80 7.87 14.00
N SER A 64 -21.21 6.62 13.72
CA SER A 64 -21.32 5.54 14.70
C SER A 64 -19.98 4.93 15.13
N GLY A 65 -18.87 5.31 14.49
CA GLY A 65 -17.55 4.70 14.67
C GLY A 65 -17.32 3.44 13.83
N ALA A 66 -18.32 3.00 13.06
CA ALA A 66 -18.18 1.87 12.14
C ALA A 66 -17.22 2.23 11.00
N LEU A 67 -16.42 1.25 10.57
CA LEU A 67 -15.56 1.39 9.40
C LEU A 67 -16.39 1.18 8.14
N ASP A 68 -16.37 2.14 7.24
CA ASP A 68 -17.03 2.05 5.94
C ASP A 68 -16.00 1.78 4.85
N GLY A 69 -15.90 0.50 4.47
CA GLY A 69 -15.11 -0.02 3.36
C GLY A 69 -13.60 0.30 3.37
N PRO A 70 -12.73 -0.58 2.85
CA PRO A 70 -11.36 -0.18 2.59
C PRO A 70 -11.33 0.72 1.34
N MET A 71 -11.22 2.03 1.52
CA MET A 71 -10.96 3.00 0.45
C MET A 71 -9.60 2.81 -0.21
N SER A 72 -8.66 2.20 0.51
CA SER A 72 -7.39 1.86 -0.10
C SER A 72 -6.76 0.75 0.68
N ARG A 73 -5.98 -0.08 0.00
CA ARG A 73 -5.27 -1.18 0.64
C ARG A 73 -3.95 -1.45 -0.07
N ILE A 74 -2.92 -1.73 0.71
CA ILE A 74 -1.64 -2.25 0.25
C ILE A 74 -1.31 -3.53 1.01
N ASP A 75 -0.82 -4.53 0.27
CA ASP A 75 -0.14 -5.70 0.84
C ASP A 75 1.35 -5.42 0.91
N LEU A 76 1.92 -5.37 2.11
CA LEU A 76 3.35 -5.09 2.32
C LEU A 76 4.26 -6.18 1.75
N GLU A 77 3.76 -7.41 1.56
CA GLU A 77 4.51 -8.51 0.94
C GLU A 77 4.44 -8.49 -0.59
N HIS A 78 3.36 -7.91 -1.13
CA HIS A 78 3.17 -7.75 -2.57
C HIS A 78 2.74 -6.32 -2.93
N PRO A 79 3.56 -5.30 -2.64
CA PRO A 79 3.14 -3.91 -2.70
C PRO A 79 2.78 -3.42 -4.12
N LEU A 80 3.22 -4.15 -5.16
CA LEU A 80 2.89 -3.87 -6.55
C LEU A 80 1.62 -4.60 -7.04
N ARG A 81 1.03 -5.48 -6.22
CA ARG A 81 -0.29 -6.09 -6.50
C ARG A 81 -1.39 -5.12 -6.09
N LEU A 82 -1.64 -4.17 -6.98
CA LEU A 82 -2.73 -3.19 -6.80
C LEU A 82 -4.07 -3.91 -6.91
N LEU A 83 -4.90 -3.79 -5.86
CA LEU A 83 -6.16 -4.51 -5.77
C LEU A 83 -7.30 -3.82 -6.55
N ALA A 84 -7.16 -2.52 -6.81
CA ALA A 84 -8.02 -1.76 -7.73
C ALA A 84 -7.29 -0.51 -8.25
N PRO A 85 -7.63 0.06 -9.41
CA PRO A 85 -6.94 1.24 -9.98
C PRO A 85 -6.86 2.44 -9.02
N TYR A 86 -7.88 2.66 -8.20
CA TYR A 86 -7.92 3.75 -7.22
C TYR A 86 -7.04 3.51 -5.97
N THR A 87 -6.53 2.29 -5.77
CA THR A 87 -5.59 1.95 -4.68
C THR A 87 -4.14 2.41 -4.94
N GLN A 88 -3.91 3.17 -6.02
CA GLN A 88 -2.61 3.77 -6.33
C GLN A 88 -2.23 4.92 -5.38
N ALA A 89 -3.19 5.61 -4.76
CA ALA A 89 -2.92 6.79 -3.95
C ALA A 89 -1.97 6.54 -2.75
N PRO A 90 -2.14 5.47 -1.93
CA PRO A 90 -1.18 5.15 -0.87
C PRO A 90 0.20 4.75 -1.41
N LEU A 91 0.27 3.99 -2.52
CA LEU A 91 1.55 3.62 -3.12
C LEU A 91 2.31 4.87 -3.60
N LEU A 92 1.62 5.80 -4.25
CA LEU A 92 2.18 7.07 -4.72
C LEU A 92 2.63 7.96 -3.55
N ALA A 93 1.87 7.99 -2.46
CA ALA A 93 2.26 8.71 -1.25
C ALA A 93 3.54 8.14 -0.62
N LEU A 94 3.72 6.81 -0.65
CA LEU A 94 4.93 6.15 -0.16
C LEU A 94 6.14 6.35 -1.10
N LEU A 95 5.94 6.53 -2.39
CA LEU A 95 7.02 6.82 -3.35
C LEU A 95 7.55 8.25 -3.23
N ARG A 96 6.69 9.19 -2.79
CA ARG A 96 7.02 10.61 -2.68
C ARG A 96 7.85 10.86 -1.41
N ARG A 97 9.09 11.33 -1.56
CA ARG A 97 9.77 12.08 -0.49
C ARG A 97 9.18 13.49 -0.46
N PRO A 98 8.85 14.07 0.70
CA PRO A 98 8.72 15.52 0.77
C PRO A 98 10.08 16.15 0.43
N PRO A 99 10.10 17.36 -0.18
CA PRO A 99 11.33 18.11 -0.42
C PRO A 99 12.11 18.37 0.87
#